data_AF-A0A2E6SW98-F1
#
_entry.id   AF-A0A2E6SW98-F1
#
_cell.length_a   1.000
_cell.length_b   1.000
_cell.length_c   1.000
_cell.angle_alpha   90.00
_cell.angle_beta   90.00
_cell.angle_gamma   90.00
#
_symmetry.space_group_name_H-M   'P 1'
#
loop_
_entity.id
_entity.type
_entity.pdbx_description
1 polymer ?
#
loop_
_entity_poly.entity_id
_entity_poly.type
_entity_poly.pdbx_seq_one_letter_code
_entity_poly.pdbx_strand_id
1 'polypeptide(L)'
;MVSCSTDNGSRSDEVGGNDVSQKDVSEIDYSKSLSDDIAAYKTVVNIIRETGLAQNFVVLPGDVKNVQAYVEHNERVLEYNPEFIEKLNTDSGWPGLSVLARQIGHHLSNHDLENGVPSIEEEIEADKYAGFVLYKMGADLDQAIEALNIVIQEDSVEVGISKNSRLASLTKGWKNAKTLMSDTLMEKKEIIKEVSAAEVDSSSNAVVDSANYNRIKNNPDYVYEVFLAIDKSIYFVNKDNLVVQEVAGSYKAVGKKLDSDKLGFDWIFSKGGDSYGVDARGRLWAFSTDNNFYVVGQSVKLTNQ
;
A
#
# COMPACT_ATOMS: atom_id res chain seq x y z
N MET A 1 -22.89 -66.35 55.74
CA MET A 1 -22.77 -65.69 57.07
C MET A 1 -21.47 -64.89 57.09
N VAL A 2 -21.53 -63.66 57.63
CA VAL A 2 -20.43 -62.67 57.87
C VAL A 2 -19.93 -62.01 56.57
N SER A 3 -20.22 -60.76 56.18
CA SER A 3 -20.37 -59.40 56.76
C SER A 3 -19.12 -58.50 56.65
N CYS A 4 -19.26 -57.46 55.83
CA CYS A 4 -18.74 -56.07 55.85
C CYS A 4 -17.28 -55.75 56.19
N SER A 5 -16.63 -54.98 55.30
CA SER A 5 -16.15 -53.62 55.60
C SER A 5 -15.94 -52.81 54.31
N THR A 6 -16.38 -51.55 54.37
CA THR A 6 -16.34 -50.46 53.39
C THR A 6 -14.94 -49.91 53.15
N ASP A 7 -14.62 -49.49 51.92
CA ASP A 7 -14.05 -48.15 51.71
C ASP A 7 -14.21 -47.61 50.27
N ASN A 8 -14.34 -46.29 50.18
CA ASN A 8 -14.76 -45.48 49.03
C ASN A 8 -13.72 -45.34 47.91
N GLY A 9 -14.19 -45.19 46.67
CA GLY A 9 -13.36 -44.76 45.54
C GLY A 9 -14.07 -44.78 44.19
N SER A 10 -14.85 -43.73 43.93
CA SER A 10 -15.75 -43.47 42.79
C SER A 10 -15.08 -43.10 41.45
N ARG A 11 -15.62 -43.61 40.32
CA ARG A 11 -15.87 -42.96 39.00
C ARG A 11 -16.23 -44.04 37.96
N SER A 12 -17.50 -44.27 37.63
CA SER A 12 -18.41 -43.55 36.71
C SER A 12 -18.33 -44.10 35.27
N ASP A 13 -19.13 -45.15 35.02
CA ASP A 13 -19.64 -45.55 33.71
C ASP A 13 -21.15 -45.26 33.69
N GLU A 14 -21.63 -44.67 32.58
CA GLU A 14 -22.90 -44.94 31.87
C GLU A 14 -23.49 -43.69 31.17
N VAL A 15 -23.41 -43.75 29.85
CA VAL A 15 -24.49 -43.59 28.84
C VAL A 15 -25.61 -42.56 29.09
N GLY A 16 -25.61 -41.52 28.27
CA GLY A 16 -26.77 -40.76 27.77
C GLY A 16 -26.33 -40.10 26.44
N GLY A 17 -26.98 -40.25 25.31
CA GLY A 17 -28.39 -39.91 25.06
C GLY A 17 -28.45 -38.50 24.45
N ASN A 18 -28.39 -38.43 23.12
CA ASN A 18 -28.73 -37.30 22.22
C ASN A 18 -28.59 -35.86 22.74
N ASP A 19 -27.57 -35.15 22.25
CA ASP A 19 -27.74 -33.76 21.80
C ASP A 19 -26.67 -33.44 20.75
N VAL A 20 -27.02 -33.63 19.47
CA VAL A 20 -26.28 -33.00 18.38
C VAL A 20 -26.74 -31.56 18.37
N SER A 21 -26.09 -30.73 19.18
CA SER A 21 -26.25 -29.29 19.08
C SER A 21 -25.74 -28.89 17.69
N GLN A 22 -26.70 -28.60 16.82
CA GLN A 22 -26.47 -27.84 15.60
C GLN A 22 -25.75 -26.56 16.05
N LYS A 23 -24.45 -26.48 15.81
CA LYS A 23 -23.76 -25.19 15.86
C LYS A 23 -24.35 -24.35 14.75
N ASP A 24 -25.13 -23.35 15.15
CA ASP A 24 -25.66 -22.30 14.31
C ASP A 24 -24.56 -21.77 13.38
N VAL A 25 -24.80 -21.84 12.07
CA VAL A 25 -23.92 -21.36 11.00
C VAL A 25 -24.05 -19.83 10.84
N SER A 26 -24.53 -19.12 11.87
CA SER A 26 -24.96 -17.72 11.76
C SER A 26 -24.00 -16.66 12.29
N GLU A 27 -22.74 -17.00 12.60
CA GLU A 27 -21.72 -16.01 12.98
C GLU A 27 -20.36 -16.24 12.32
N ILE A 28 -20.33 -16.57 11.02
CA ILE A 28 -19.12 -16.28 10.23
C ILE A 28 -19.16 -14.78 9.92
N ASP A 29 -18.35 -14.01 10.63
CA ASP A 29 -18.20 -12.58 10.43
C ASP A 29 -17.45 -12.31 9.11
N TYR A 30 -18.19 -12.38 8.00
CA TYR A 30 -17.72 -12.01 6.67
C TYR A 30 -17.22 -10.57 6.57
N SER A 31 -17.57 -9.68 7.53
CA SER A 31 -17.16 -8.28 7.51
C SER A 31 -15.70 -8.09 7.95
N LYS A 32 -15.22 -8.92 8.88
CA LYS A 32 -13.81 -8.94 9.30
C LYS A 32 -12.89 -9.47 8.20
N SER A 33 -13.25 -10.61 7.60
CA SER A 33 -12.52 -11.21 6.46
C SER A 33 -12.36 -10.24 5.30
N LEU A 34 -13.43 -9.52 4.91
CA LEU A 34 -13.35 -8.54 3.82
C LEU A 34 -12.47 -7.32 4.17
N SER A 35 -12.51 -6.86 5.42
CA SER A 35 -11.69 -5.74 5.90
C SER A 35 -10.20 -6.09 5.97
N ASP A 36 -9.87 -7.31 6.36
CA ASP A 36 -8.50 -7.81 6.45
C ASP A 36 -7.91 -8.06 5.04
N ASP A 37 -8.73 -8.59 4.12
CA ASP A 37 -8.38 -8.74 2.70
C ASP A 37 -8.09 -7.39 2.04
N ILE A 38 -8.87 -6.38 2.42
CA ILE A 38 -8.68 -4.99 2.02
C ILE A 38 -7.33 -4.43 2.52
N ALA A 39 -6.94 -4.72 3.77
CA ALA A 39 -5.71 -4.20 4.37
C ALA A 39 -4.45 -4.82 3.77
N ALA A 40 -4.45 -6.14 3.54
CA ALA A 40 -3.37 -6.84 2.86
C ALA A 40 -3.22 -6.35 1.42
N TYR A 41 -4.33 -6.25 0.67
CA TYR A 41 -4.34 -5.75 -0.70
C TYR A 41 -3.83 -4.29 -0.80
N LYS A 42 -4.28 -3.40 0.09
CA LYS A 42 -3.75 -2.02 0.20
C LYS A 42 -2.24 -1.99 0.40
N THR A 43 -1.73 -2.89 1.22
CA THR A 43 -0.29 -2.96 1.53
C THR A 43 0.49 -3.38 0.31
N VAL A 44 0.02 -4.41 -0.41
CA VAL A 44 0.62 -4.86 -1.68
C VAL A 44 0.64 -3.75 -2.73
N VAL A 45 -0.49 -3.06 -2.93
CA VAL A 45 -0.59 -1.93 -3.87
C VAL A 45 0.39 -0.81 -3.51
N ASN A 46 0.52 -0.48 -2.21
CA ASN A 46 1.48 0.53 -1.77
C ASN A 46 2.93 0.11 -2.07
N ILE A 47 3.29 -1.16 -1.84
CA ILE A 47 4.63 -1.67 -2.12
C ILE A 47 4.96 -1.58 -3.61
N ILE A 48 4.08 -2.11 -4.47
CA ILE A 48 4.22 -2.11 -5.94
C ILE A 48 4.41 -0.67 -6.45
N ARG A 49 3.61 0.26 -5.90
CA ARG A 49 3.69 1.68 -6.25
C ARG A 49 5.02 2.31 -5.86
N GLU A 50 5.54 2.05 -4.67
CA GLU A 50 6.79 2.65 -4.21
C GLU A 50 8.02 2.12 -4.96
N THR A 51 7.95 0.89 -5.49
CA THR A 51 9.06 0.30 -6.26
C THR A 51 8.97 0.56 -7.76
N GLY A 52 7.78 0.91 -8.26
CA GLY A 52 7.56 1.21 -9.68
C GLY A 52 7.60 -0.02 -10.59
N LEU A 53 7.52 -1.22 -10.00
CA LEU A 53 7.51 -2.49 -10.72
C LEU A 53 6.07 -2.92 -10.99
N ALA A 54 5.81 -3.46 -12.17
CA ALA A 54 4.49 -3.96 -12.52
C ALA A 54 4.16 -5.24 -11.75
N GLN A 55 2.91 -5.36 -11.28
CA GLN A 55 2.43 -6.57 -10.62
C GLN A 55 2.34 -7.72 -11.63
N ASN A 56 3.01 -8.84 -11.34
CA ASN A 56 3.00 -10.05 -12.17
C ASN A 56 2.47 -11.28 -11.41
N PHE A 57 1.79 -11.08 -10.28
CA PHE A 57 1.28 -12.11 -9.38
C PHE A 57 -0.13 -11.76 -8.89
N VAL A 58 -0.91 -12.75 -8.47
CA VAL A 58 -2.20 -12.55 -7.78
C VAL A 58 -2.02 -12.65 -6.27
N VAL A 59 -2.89 -11.98 -5.51
CA VAL A 59 -2.88 -11.97 -4.05
C VAL A 59 -4.18 -12.58 -3.56
N LEU A 60 -4.10 -13.63 -2.74
CA LEU A 60 -5.26 -14.37 -2.27
C LEU A 60 -5.10 -14.73 -0.79
N PRO A 61 -6.16 -14.62 0.03
CA PRO A 61 -6.17 -15.26 1.34
C PRO A 61 -6.23 -16.79 1.17
N GLY A 62 -5.62 -17.53 2.08
CA GLY A 62 -5.65 -19.00 2.03
C GLY A 62 -5.13 -19.71 3.27
N ASP A 63 -4.99 -21.03 3.19
CA ASP A 63 -4.70 -21.93 4.33
C ASP A 63 -3.20 -22.19 4.51
N VAL A 64 -2.39 -21.18 4.23
CA VAL A 64 -0.94 -21.20 4.50
C VAL A 64 -0.68 -20.88 5.97
N LYS A 65 0.48 -21.28 6.49
CA LYS A 65 0.86 -20.97 7.89
C LYS A 65 1.10 -19.47 8.11
N ASN A 66 1.62 -18.78 7.10
CA ASN A 66 2.17 -17.42 7.17
C ASN A 66 1.85 -16.63 5.89
N VAL A 67 2.85 -16.33 5.05
CA VAL A 67 2.71 -15.75 3.72
C VAL A 67 3.64 -16.50 2.78
N GLN A 68 3.13 -16.96 1.65
CA GLN A 68 3.85 -17.80 0.72
C GLN A 68 3.76 -17.26 -0.71
N ALA A 69 4.91 -17.06 -1.35
CA ALA A 69 5.01 -16.87 -2.78
C ALA A 69 5.27 -18.22 -3.47
N TYR A 70 4.52 -18.54 -4.53
CA TYR A 70 4.74 -19.74 -5.34
C TYR A 70 4.27 -19.55 -6.79
N VAL A 71 4.65 -20.50 -7.65
CA VAL A 71 4.14 -20.61 -9.03
C VAL A 71 3.30 -21.87 -9.14
N GLU A 72 2.03 -21.73 -9.53
CA GLU A 72 1.14 -22.85 -9.81
C GLU A 72 0.48 -22.64 -11.17
N HIS A 73 0.41 -23.67 -12.01
CA HIS A 73 -0.23 -23.57 -13.34
C HIS A 73 0.25 -22.39 -14.22
N ASN A 74 1.53 -22.03 -14.11
CA ASN A 74 2.13 -20.87 -14.79
C ASN A 74 1.56 -19.50 -14.33
N GLU A 75 0.95 -19.46 -13.15
CA GLU A 75 0.49 -18.26 -12.45
C GLU A 75 1.31 -18.06 -11.18
N ARG A 76 1.75 -16.82 -10.94
CA ARG A 76 2.45 -16.42 -9.72
C ARG A 76 1.42 -16.03 -8.66
N VAL A 77 1.48 -16.68 -7.50
CA VAL A 77 0.52 -16.48 -6.41
C VAL A 77 1.26 -16.02 -5.16
N LEU A 78 0.73 -15.00 -4.50
CA LEU A 78 1.05 -14.63 -3.13
C LEU A 78 -0.16 -14.99 -2.28
N GLU A 79 -0.06 -16.10 -1.58
CA GLU A 79 -1.08 -16.57 -0.65
C GLU A 79 -0.71 -16.13 0.77
N TYR A 80 -1.68 -15.62 1.53
CA TYR A 80 -1.43 -15.18 2.91
C TYR A 80 -2.50 -15.71 3.86
N ASN A 81 -2.06 -15.93 5.11
CA ASN A 81 -2.92 -16.18 6.24
C ASN A 81 -3.34 -14.84 6.87
N PRO A 82 -4.63 -14.47 6.85
CA PRO A 82 -5.10 -13.21 7.43
C PRO A 82 -4.77 -13.07 8.92
N GLU A 83 -4.88 -14.15 9.70
CA GLU A 83 -4.58 -14.15 11.14
C GLU A 83 -3.09 -13.89 11.40
N PHE A 84 -2.21 -14.43 10.55
CA PHE A 84 -0.78 -14.17 10.62
C PHE A 84 -0.45 -12.70 10.32
N ILE A 85 -1.08 -12.13 9.29
CA ILE A 85 -0.93 -10.70 8.98
C ILE A 85 -1.45 -9.83 10.12
N GLU A 86 -2.59 -10.18 10.73
CA GLU A 86 -3.14 -9.51 11.91
C GLU A 86 -2.17 -9.60 13.10
N LYS A 87 -1.56 -10.78 13.32
CA LYS A 87 -0.54 -10.97 14.36
C LYS A 87 0.68 -10.06 14.17
N LEU A 88 1.07 -9.80 12.93
CA LEU A 88 2.18 -8.90 12.59
C LEU A 88 1.79 -7.41 12.56
N ASN A 89 0.51 -7.10 12.77
CA ASN A 89 -0.01 -5.74 12.84
C ASN A 89 0.31 -5.09 14.20
N THR A 90 1.59 -4.82 14.41
CA THR A 90 2.07 -4.04 15.57
C THR A 90 1.75 -2.55 15.38
N ASP A 91 1.88 -1.74 16.43
CA ASP A 91 1.67 -0.29 16.37
C ASP A 91 2.47 0.41 15.25
N SER A 92 3.57 -0.18 14.79
CA SER A 92 4.40 0.35 13.70
C SER A 92 4.03 -0.19 12.32
N GLY A 93 3.35 -1.35 12.21
CA GLY A 93 3.02 -2.03 10.96
C GLY A 93 4.21 -2.55 10.16
N TRP A 94 5.46 -2.28 10.58
CA TRP A 94 6.66 -2.66 9.84
C TRP A 94 6.88 -4.18 9.69
N PRO A 95 6.59 -5.04 10.69
CA PRO A 95 6.75 -6.49 10.54
C PRO A 95 5.89 -7.06 9.41
N GLY A 96 4.60 -6.69 9.37
CA GLY A 96 3.68 -7.10 8.29
C GLY A 96 4.12 -6.59 6.93
N LEU A 97 4.56 -5.32 6.86
CA LEU A 97 5.10 -4.76 5.62
C LEU A 97 6.38 -5.46 5.16
N SER A 98 7.26 -5.83 6.10
CA SER A 98 8.54 -6.49 5.82
C SER A 98 8.35 -7.89 5.22
N VAL A 99 7.46 -8.70 5.79
CA VAL A 99 7.20 -10.05 5.27
C VAL A 99 6.53 -10.00 3.90
N LEU A 100 5.54 -9.11 3.71
CA LEU A 100 4.89 -8.93 2.42
C LEU A 100 5.86 -8.43 1.35
N ALA A 101 6.73 -7.47 1.70
CA ALA A 101 7.74 -6.97 0.78
C ALA A 101 8.71 -8.05 0.33
N ARG A 102 9.12 -8.98 1.22
CA ARG A 102 9.96 -10.13 0.83
C ARG A 102 9.24 -11.02 -0.19
N GLN A 103 8.00 -11.40 0.08
CA GLN A 103 7.23 -12.31 -0.79
C GLN A 103 6.95 -11.67 -2.16
N ILE A 104 6.69 -10.36 -2.19
CA ILE A 104 6.60 -9.60 -3.45
C ILE A 104 7.95 -9.57 -4.17
N GLY A 105 9.05 -9.44 -3.43
CA GLY A 105 10.41 -9.47 -3.97
C GLY A 105 10.70 -10.76 -4.74
N HIS A 106 10.24 -11.91 -4.24
CA HIS A 106 10.34 -13.18 -4.97
C HIS A 106 9.67 -13.14 -6.35
N HIS A 107 8.46 -12.59 -6.45
CA HIS A 107 7.74 -12.50 -7.71
C HIS A 107 8.37 -11.52 -8.69
N LEU A 108 8.75 -10.34 -8.20
CA LEU A 108 9.27 -9.27 -9.04
C LEU A 108 10.70 -9.51 -9.52
N SER A 109 11.50 -10.23 -8.73
CA SER A 109 12.81 -10.73 -9.16
C SER A 109 12.71 -12.00 -10.01
N ASN A 110 11.49 -12.48 -10.30
CA ASN A 110 11.21 -13.68 -11.07
C ASN A 110 11.95 -14.93 -10.54
N HIS A 111 11.94 -15.13 -9.22
CA HIS A 111 12.49 -16.32 -8.58
C HIS A 111 11.71 -17.57 -9.00
N ASP A 112 12.39 -18.72 -8.98
CA ASP A 112 11.86 -19.98 -9.54
C ASP A 112 10.68 -20.51 -8.72
N LEU A 113 10.74 -20.36 -7.39
CA LEU A 113 9.67 -20.69 -6.45
C LEU A 113 9.05 -22.07 -6.66
N GLU A 114 9.86 -23.06 -7.06
CA GLU A 114 9.43 -24.42 -7.31
C GLU A 114 8.84 -25.00 -6.01
N ASN A 115 7.57 -25.37 -6.03
CA ASN A 115 6.80 -25.82 -4.85
C ASN A 115 6.79 -24.83 -3.67
N GLY A 116 7.02 -23.53 -3.93
CA GLY A 116 7.05 -22.50 -2.89
C GLY A 116 8.31 -22.52 -2.01
N VAL A 117 9.40 -23.16 -2.43
CA VAL A 117 10.65 -23.20 -1.67
C VAL A 117 11.73 -22.38 -2.40
N PRO A 118 12.04 -21.15 -1.94
CA PRO A 118 13.13 -20.37 -2.50
C PRO A 118 14.51 -20.91 -2.05
N SER A 119 15.52 -20.75 -2.89
CA SER A 119 16.93 -20.97 -2.54
C SER A 119 17.45 -19.94 -1.52
N ILE A 120 18.60 -20.23 -0.90
CA ILE A 120 19.23 -19.31 0.05
C ILE A 120 19.55 -17.96 -0.62
N GLU A 121 20.04 -18.01 -1.85
CA GLU A 121 20.35 -16.82 -2.64
C GLU A 121 19.09 -15.99 -2.89
N GLU A 122 17.99 -16.64 -3.28
CA GLU A 122 16.69 -16.00 -3.51
C GLU A 122 16.10 -15.38 -2.24
N GLU A 123 16.19 -16.05 -1.09
CA GLU A 123 15.79 -15.48 0.21
C GLU A 123 16.58 -14.22 0.57
N ILE A 124 17.91 -14.26 0.35
CA ILE A 124 18.82 -13.15 0.62
C ILE A 124 18.55 -11.96 -0.31
N GLU A 125 18.22 -12.21 -1.57
CA GLU A 125 17.80 -11.18 -2.53
C GLU A 125 16.44 -10.58 -2.18
N ALA A 126 15.48 -11.40 -1.75
CA ALA A 126 14.18 -10.95 -1.32
C ALA A 126 14.25 -10.11 -0.02
N ASP A 127 15.11 -10.47 0.94
CA ASP A 127 15.38 -9.65 2.13
C ASP A 127 16.01 -8.29 1.76
N LYS A 128 16.90 -8.25 0.77
CA LYS A 128 17.44 -7.00 0.23
C LYS A 128 16.33 -6.15 -0.40
N TYR A 129 15.42 -6.75 -1.17
CA TYR A 129 14.28 -6.04 -1.72
C TYR A 129 13.35 -5.49 -0.61
N ALA A 130 13.07 -6.29 0.42
CA ALA A 130 12.28 -5.84 1.57
C ALA A 130 12.90 -4.61 2.25
N GLY A 131 14.22 -4.59 2.46
CA GLY A 131 14.91 -3.42 2.99
C GLY A 131 14.78 -2.16 2.13
N PHE A 132 14.83 -2.31 0.80
CA PHE A 132 14.60 -1.23 -0.15
C PHE A 132 13.18 -0.65 0.01
N VAL A 133 12.17 -1.52 0.05
CA VAL A 133 10.77 -1.15 0.21
C VAL A 133 10.54 -0.43 1.54
N LEU A 134 11.06 -0.96 2.65
CA LEU A 134 10.89 -0.38 3.98
C LEU A 134 11.40 1.07 4.04
N TYR A 135 12.56 1.37 3.44
CA TYR A 135 13.03 2.75 3.34
C TYR A 135 12.06 3.64 2.54
N LYS A 136 11.63 3.17 1.37
CA LYS A 136 10.73 3.92 0.48
C LYS A 136 9.38 4.19 1.15
N MET A 137 8.95 3.29 2.03
CA MET A 137 7.74 3.39 2.83
C MET A 137 7.91 4.25 4.09
N GLY A 138 9.13 4.69 4.40
CA GLY A 138 9.43 5.67 5.46
C GLY A 138 10.01 5.09 6.75
N ALA A 139 10.34 3.79 6.79
CA ALA A 139 11.00 3.20 7.94
C ALA A 139 12.44 3.72 8.08
N ASP A 140 12.83 4.09 9.29
CA ASP A 140 14.25 4.23 9.61
C ASP A 140 14.94 2.85 9.64
N LEU A 141 16.28 2.84 9.75
CA LEU A 141 17.04 1.60 9.68
C LEU A 141 16.77 0.69 10.90
N ASP A 142 16.56 1.27 12.09
CA ASP A 142 16.34 0.52 13.31
C ASP A 142 14.96 -0.15 13.27
N GLN A 143 13.94 0.57 12.78
CA GLN A 143 12.60 0.04 12.50
C GLN A 143 12.64 -1.12 11.49
N ALA A 144 13.44 -0.98 10.42
CA ALA A 144 13.56 -2.03 9.41
C ALA A 144 14.28 -3.29 9.95
N ILE A 145 15.32 -3.11 10.78
CA ILE A 145 16.00 -4.20 11.48
C ILE A 145 15.06 -4.90 12.46
N GLU A 146 14.30 -4.14 13.23
CA GLU A 146 13.36 -4.68 14.21
C GLU A 146 12.23 -5.46 13.56
N ALA A 147 11.69 -4.94 12.44
CA ALA A 147 10.71 -5.66 11.64
C ALA A 147 11.21 -7.04 11.23
N LEU A 148 12.44 -7.15 10.73
CA LEU A 148 13.02 -8.43 10.35
C LEU A 148 13.30 -9.34 11.55
N ASN A 149 13.69 -8.78 12.71
CA ASN A 149 13.86 -9.57 13.94
C ASN A 149 12.55 -10.25 14.37
N ILE A 150 11.43 -9.54 14.27
CA ILE A 150 10.10 -10.07 14.58
C ILE A 150 9.72 -11.14 13.54
N VAL A 151 9.86 -10.83 12.25
CA VAL A 151 9.55 -11.77 11.16
C VAL A 151 10.39 -13.06 11.28
N ILE A 152 11.68 -12.99 11.60
CA ILE A 152 12.52 -14.20 11.78
C ILE A 152 11.98 -15.12 12.88
N GLN A 153 11.37 -14.58 13.94
CA GLN A 153 10.82 -15.37 15.03
C GLN A 153 9.49 -16.03 14.65
N GLU A 154 8.70 -15.36 13.83
CA GLU A 154 7.32 -15.75 13.49
C GLU A 154 7.25 -16.62 12.22
N ASP A 155 8.06 -16.31 11.23
CA ASP A 155 8.01 -16.86 9.86
C ASP A 155 8.71 -18.23 9.73
N SER A 156 9.48 -18.65 10.75
CA SER A 156 10.09 -19.99 10.85
C SER A 156 10.74 -20.50 9.55
N VAL A 157 11.47 -19.66 8.81
CA VAL A 157 12.18 -20.08 7.58
C VAL A 157 13.13 -21.24 7.94
N GLU A 158 12.85 -22.44 7.44
CA GLU A 158 13.55 -23.67 7.84
C GLU A 158 15.00 -23.72 7.31
N VAL A 159 15.92 -23.76 8.28
CA VAL A 159 17.26 -24.35 8.29
C VAL A 159 18.22 -23.98 7.14
N GLY A 160 18.99 -22.90 7.35
CA GLY A 160 20.27 -22.70 6.65
C GLY A 160 20.76 -21.26 6.56
N ILE A 161 19.84 -20.29 6.67
CA ILE A 161 20.16 -18.88 6.45
C ILE A 161 20.49 -18.21 7.79
N SER A 162 21.71 -17.67 7.89
CA SER A 162 22.12 -16.96 9.11
C SER A 162 21.33 -15.66 9.27
N LYS A 163 20.87 -15.36 10.49
CA LYS A 163 20.22 -14.09 10.86
C LYS A 163 21.05 -12.88 10.40
N ASN A 164 22.38 -12.96 10.56
CA ASN A 164 23.27 -11.87 10.18
C ASN A 164 23.29 -11.64 8.66
N SER A 165 23.23 -12.70 7.85
CA SER A 165 23.15 -12.58 6.39
C SER A 165 21.88 -11.84 5.96
N ARG A 166 20.74 -12.21 6.55
CA ARG A 166 19.44 -11.56 6.29
C ARG A 166 19.46 -10.08 6.65
N LEU A 167 19.94 -9.75 7.86
CA LEU A 167 20.07 -8.36 8.34
C LEU A 167 21.02 -7.54 7.45
N ALA A 168 22.14 -8.12 7.04
CA ALA A 168 23.10 -7.45 6.16
C ALA A 168 22.47 -7.14 4.79
N SER A 169 21.72 -8.06 4.21
CA SER A 169 21.03 -7.86 2.94
C SER A 169 19.92 -6.83 3.03
N LEU A 170 19.05 -6.91 4.04
CA LEU A 170 18.04 -5.89 4.31
C LEU A 170 18.67 -4.50 4.45
N THR A 171 19.74 -4.39 5.26
CA THR A 171 20.48 -3.13 5.44
C THR A 171 21.05 -2.62 4.12
N LYS A 172 21.56 -3.51 3.26
CA LYS A 172 22.08 -3.15 1.93
C LYS A 172 20.98 -2.58 1.04
N GLY A 173 19.80 -3.20 1.03
CA GLY A 173 18.63 -2.70 0.30
C GLY A 173 18.16 -1.33 0.77
N TRP A 174 18.03 -1.18 2.09
CA TRP A 174 17.64 0.08 2.72
C TRP A 174 18.61 1.22 2.39
N LYS A 175 19.92 0.95 2.52
CA LYS A 175 20.97 1.94 2.17
C LYS A 175 20.95 2.30 0.69
N ASN A 176 20.73 1.33 -0.20
CA ASN A 176 20.62 1.58 -1.62
C ASN A 176 19.45 2.54 -1.93
N ALA A 177 18.26 2.27 -1.38
CA ALA A 177 17.11 3.14 -1.56
C ALA A 177 17.37 4.58 -1.04
N LYS A 178 18.06 4.69 0.11
CA LYS A 178 18.49 5.98 0.66
C LYS A 178 19.44 6.74 -0.24
N THR A 179 20.43 6.06 -0.82
CA THR A 179 21.36 6.68 -1.77
C THR A 179 20.61 7.21 -2.98
N LEU A 180 19.76 6.39 -3.62
CA LEU A 180 18.97 6.82 -4.78
C LEU A 180 18.09 8.04 -4.49
N MET A 181 17.46 8.08 -3.32
CA MET A 181 16.65 9.23 -2.90
C MET A 181 17.51 10.47 -2.65
N SER A 182 18.69 10.31 -2.05
CA SER A 182 19.62 11.40 -1.81
C SER A 182 20.19 11.97 -3.11
N ASP A 183 20.51 11.11 -4.08
CA ASP A 183 21.01 11.49 -5.41
C ASP A 183 19.94 12.29 -6.17
N THR A 184 18.68 11.84 -6.13
CA THR A 184 17.53 12.56 -6.71
C THR A 184 17.38 13.96 -6.11
N LEU A 185 17.56 14.10 -4.79
CA LEU A 185 17.49 15.40 -4.11
C LEU A 185 18.67 16.32 -4.47
N MET A 186 19.86 15.74 -4.69
CA MET A 186 21.05 16.48 -5.12
C MET A 186 20.93 16.96 -6.56
N GLU A 187 20.48 16.11 -7.50
CA GLU A 187 20.19 16.50 -8.88
C GLU A 187 19.15 17.62 -8.94
N LYS A 188 18.06 17.49 -8.18
CA LYS A 188 17.03 18.53 -8.09
C LYS A 188 17.58 19.86 -7.55
N LYS A 189 18.54 19.82 -6.62
CA LYS A 189 19.19 21.01 -6.06
C LYS A 189 20.14 21.67 -7.05
N GLU A 190 20.85 20.91 -7.88
CA GLU A 190 21.72 21.45 -8.93
C GLU A 190 20.90 22.03 -10.10
N ILE A 191 19.80 21.40 -10.51
CA ILE A 191 18.86 21.96 -11.50
C ILE A 191 18.29 23.31 -11.01
N ILE A 192 17.90 23.41 -9.74
CA ILE A 192 17.39 24.68 -9.17
C ILE A 192 18.47 25.77 -9.16
N LYS A 193 19.75 25.42 -8.95
CA LYS A 193 20.86 26.38 -9.03
C LYS A 193 21.11 26.86 -10.46
N GLU A 194 21.11 25.97 -11.45
CA GLU A 194 21.32 26.33 -12.86
C GLU A 194 20.18 27.20 -13.40
N VAL A 195 18.92 26.87 -13.07
CA VAL A 195 17.76 27.69 -13.43
C VAL A 195 17.78 29.06 -12.73
N SER A 196 18.35 29.16 -11.52
CA SER A 196 18.53 30.45 -10.84
C SER A 196 19.69 31.30 -11.39
N ALA A 197 20.62 30.69 -12.14
CA ALA A 197 21.77 31.35 -12.75
C ALA A 197 21.49 31.80 -14.20
N ALA A 198 20.49 31.23 -14.85
CA ALA A 198 20.05 31.58 -16.21
C ALA A 198 18.63 32.18 -16.19
N GLU A 199 18.55 33.50 -16.02
CA GLU A 199 17.62 34.46 -16.68
C GLU A 199 17.29 35.68 -15.80
N VAL A 200 17.96 36.80 -16.10
CA VAL A 200 17.33 38.13 -16.17
C VAL A 200 17.20 38.44 -17.66
N ASP A 201 16.06 38.11 -18.27
CA ASP A 201 15.43 39.02 -19.22
C ASP A 201 13.94 38.69 -19.32
N SER A 202 13.15 39.74 -19.23
CA SER A 202 11.70 39.73 -19.17
C SER A 202 11.15 39.98 -20.56
N SER A 203 10.12 39.21 -20.96
CA SER A 203 8.98 39.58 -21.83
C SER A 203 8.68 38.53 -22.91
N SER A 204 7.78 37.59 -22.59
CA SER A 204 6.70 37.24 -23.52
C SER A 204 5.47 36.80 -22.74
N ASN A 205 4.36 37.47 -23.06
CA ASN A 205 3.09 37.43 -22.36
C ASN A 205 2.38 36.08 -22.48
N ALA A 206 2.21 35.41 -21.35
CA ALA A 206 0.89 34.94 -20.92
C ALA A 206 0.79 35.27 -19.43
N VAL A 207 0.45 36.52 -19.14
CA VAL A 207 0.05 36.93 -17.79
C VAL A 207 -1.25 36.19 -17.50
N VAL A 208 -1.14 34.99 -16.92
CA VAL A 208 -2.21 34.45 -16.11
C VAL A 208 -2.35 35.45 -14.98
N ASP A 209 -3.41 36.25 -15.05
CA ASP A 209 -3.65 37.39 -14.19
C ASP A 209 -3.61 36.94 -12.71
N SER A 210 -2.46 37.17 -12.08
CA SER A 210 -2.18 36.80 -10.70
C SER A 210 -3.17 37.45 -9.73
N ALA A 211 -3.83 38.54 -10.13
CA ALA A 211 -4.88 39.16 -9.33
C ALA A 211 -6.18 38.32 -9.37
N ASN A 212 -6.54 37.73 -10.51
CA ASN A 212 -7.68 36.81 -10.62
C ASN A 212 -7.41 35.47 -9.92
N TYR A 213 -6.22 34.89 -10.07
CA TYR A 213 -5.83 33.66 -9.37
C TYR A 213 -5.94 33.82 -7.84
N ASN A 214 -5.39 34.91 -7.28
CA ASN A 214 -5.45 35.16 -5.84
C ASN A 214 -6.87 35.49 -5.35
N ARG A 215 -7.68 36.21 -6.14
CA ARG A 215 -9.08 36.49 -5.80
C ARG A 215 -9.93 35.22 -5.70
N ILE A 216 -9.51 34.14 -6.36
CA ILE A 216 -10.28 32.91 -6.51
C ILE A 216 -9.79 31.80 -5.58
N LYS A 217 -8.48 31.71 -5.37
CA LYS A 217 -7.92 30.96 -4.23
C LYS A 217 -8.52 31.43 -2.90
N ASN A 218 -8.85 32.72 -2.81
CA ASN A 218 -9.50 33.33 -1.65
C ASN A 218 -11.03 33.41 -1.78
N ASN A 219 -11.63 32.88 -2.86
CA ASN A 219 -13.08 32.85 -3.00
C ASN A 219 -13.62 31.67 -2.18
N PRO A 220 -14.47 31.94 -1.17
CA PRO A 220 -14.91 30.92 -0.24
C PRO A 220 -15.73 29.81 -0.87
N ASP A 221 -16.19 29.96 -2.12
CA ASP A 221 -17.02 28.98 -2.82
C ASP A 221 -16.23 27.85 -3.48
N TYR A 222 -14.90 27.95 -3.52
CA TYR A 222 -14.02 26.88 -4.00
C TYR A 222 -13.37 26.14 -2.83
N VAL A 223 -13.41 24.81 -2.89
CA VAL A 223 -12.96 23.91 -1.82
C VAL A 223 -11.64 23.24 -2.19
N TYR A 224 -11.40 22.99 -3.47
CA TYR A 224 -10.16 22.39 -3.96
C TYR A 224 -9.63 23.12 -5.19
N GLU A 225 -8.31 23.22 -5.26
CA GLU A 225 -7.55 23.50 -6.48
C GLU A 225 -6.96 22.19 -6.97
N VAL A 226 -7.04 21.91 -8.27
CA VAL A 226 -6.61 20.66 -8.89
C VAL A 226 -5.72 20.97 -10.09
N PHE A 227 -4.47 20.55 -10.04
CA PHE A 227 -3.59 20.53 -11.19
C PHE A 227 -3.64 19.16 -11.87
N LEU A 228 -3.92 19.14 -13.18
CA LEU A 228 -3.87 17.92 -14.00
C LEU A 228 -2.69 18.01 -14.98
N ALA A 229 -1.74 17.09 -14.85
CA ALA A 229 -0.50 17.09 -15.62
C ALA A 229 -0.71 16.71 -17.10
N ILE A 230 -1.74 15.92 -17.40
CA ILE A 230 -2.04 15.43 -18.77
C ILE A 230 -2.28 16.59 -19.73
N ASP A 231 -3.03 17.61 -19.29
CA ASP A 231 -3.33 18.81 -20.08
C ASP A 231 -2.70 20.08 -19.49
N LYS A 232 -1.84 19.91 -18.48
CA LYS A 232 -1.10 20.98 -17.78
C LYS A 232 -2.01 22.13 -17.30
N SER A 233 -3.26 21.81 -16.94
CA SER A 233 -4.27 22.80 -16.58
C SER A 233 -4.64 22.75 -15.10
N ILE A 234 -5.12 23.89 -14.59
CA ILE A 234 -5.67 24.04 -13.24
C ILE A 234 -7.20 24.06 -13.32
N TYR A 235 -7.81 23.36 -12.37
CA TYR A 235 -9.25 23.28 -12.16
C TYR A 235 -9.59 23.64 -10.72
N PHE A 236 -10.81 24.09 -10.50
CA PHE A 236 -11.34 24.32 -9.16
C PHE A 236 -12.58 23.46 -8.92
N VAL A 237 -12.74 22.97 -7.70
CA VAL A 237 -13.95 22.27 -7.26
C VAL A 237 -14.71 23.19 -6.33
N ASN A 238 -15.96 23.50 -6.66
CA ASN A 238 -16.80 24.33 -5.81
C ASN A 238 -17.52 23.52 -4.70
N LYS A 239 -18.21 24.20 -3.79
CA LYS A 239 -19.00 23.57 -2.71
C LYS A 239 -20.08 22.60 -3.21
N ASP A 240 -20.58 22.81 -4.42
CA ASP A 240 -21.59 21.95 -5.07
C ASP A 240 -20.96 20.77 -5.83
N ASN A 241 -19.67 20.50 -5.61
CA ASN A 241 -18.90 19.46 -6.28
C ASN A 241 -18.81 19.59 -7.81
N LEU A 242 -19.00 20.79 -8.36
CA LEU A 242 -18.74 21.06 -9.78
C LEU A 242 -17.25 21.34 -10.00
N VAL A 243 -16.67 20.67 -10.99
CA VAL A 243 -15.33 20.98 -11.49
C VAL A 243 -15.47 22.07 -12.53
N VAL A 244 -14.80 23.19 -12.29
CA VAL A 244 -14.78 24.34 -13.20
C VAL A 244 -13.39 24.63 -13.72
N GLN A 245 -13.32 25.13 -14.95
CA GLN A 245 -12.10 25.62 -15.59
C GLN A 245 -12.31 27.06 -16.02
N GLU A 246 -11.26 27.87 -15.89
CA GLU A 246 -11.26 29.21 -16.45
C GLU A 246 -11.06 29.16 -17.97
N VAL A 247 -12.02 29.73 -18.70
CA VAL A 247 -11.93 29.90 -20.15
C VAL A 247 -12.24 31.36 -20.47
N ALA A 248 -11.23 32.10 -20.92
CA ALA A 248 -11.33 33.51 -21.31
C ALA A 248 -11.97 34.40 -20.21
N GLY A 249 -11.53 34.23 -18.95
CA GLY A 249 -12.02 35.03 -17.80
C GLY A 249 -13.39 34.62 -17.27
N SER A 250 -13.96 33.51 -17.75
CA SER A 250 -15.22 32.94 -17.24
C SER A 250 -15.04 31.49 -16.81
N TYR A 251 -15.59 31.12 -15.65
CA TYR A 251 -15.55 29.75 -15.14
C TYR A 251 -16.69 28.93 -15.73
N LYS A 252 -16.33 27.85 -16.41
CA LYS A 252 -17.30 26.92 -16.99
C LYS A 252 -17.21 25.59 -16.28
N ALA A 253 -18.36 24.99 -15.99
CA ALA A 253 -18.43 23.63 -15.51
C ALA A 253 -17.95 22.68 -16.61
N VAL A 254 -16.93 21.89 -16.30
CA VAL A 254 -16.28 20.94 -17.21
C VAL A 254 -16.30 19.51 -16.66
N GLY A 255 -16.76 19.34 -15.43
CA GLY A 255 -16.73 18.06 -14.73
C GLY A 255 -17.40 18.08 -13.37
N LYS A 256 -17.19 17.01 -12.60
CA LYS A 256 -17.74 16.84 -11.26
C LYS A 256 -16.74 16.15 -10.34
N LYS A 257 -16.75 16.55 -9.07
CA LYS A 257 -16.24 15.74 -7.96
C LYS A 257 -17.35 14.74 -7.61
N LEU A 258 -17.01 13.46 -7.62
CA LEU A 258 -17.91 12.39 -7.23
C LEU A 258 -17.36 11.73 -5.96
N ASP A 259 -18.25 11.14 -5.17
CA ASP A 259 -17.81 10.28 -4.08
C ASP A 259 -17.18 9.02 -4.65
N SER A 260 -16.15 8.52 -3.97
CA SER A 260 -15.48 7.28 -4.35
C SER A 260 -16.01 6.15 -3.49
N ASP A 261 -16.50 5.10 -4.12
CA ASP A 261 -16.70 3.78 -3.51
C ASP A 261 -15.42 2.92 -3.55
N LYS A 262 -14.40 3.40 -4.27
CA LYS A 262 -13.11 2.74 -4.44
C LYS A 262 -12.15 3.11 -3.32
N LEU A 263 -11.65 2.07 -2.69
CA LEU A 263 -10.73 2.14 -1.59
C LEU A 263 -9.37 2.75 -2.00
N GLY A 264 -8.86 3.67 -1.19
CA GLY A 264 -7.60 4.39 -1.47
C GLY A 264 -7.79 5.73 -2.19
N PHE A 265 -9.02 6.05 -2.59
CA PHE A 265 -9.41 7.35 -3.11
C PHE A 265 -10.52 7.95 -2.25
N ASP A 266 -10.31 9.17 -1.76
CA ASP A 266 -11.29 9.91 -0.98
C ASP A 266 -12.44 10.42 -1.85
N TRP A 267 -12.16 10.70 -3.13
CA TRP A 267 -13.14 11.15 -4.11
C TRP A 267 -12.62 10.94 -5.53
N ILE A 268 -13.52 11.08 -6.51
CA ILE A 268 -13.19 10.96 -7.93
C ILE A 268 -13.29 12.34 -8.59
N PHE A 269 -12.21 12.77 -9.24
CA PHE A 269 -12.22 13.90 -10.16
C PHE A 269 -12.66 13.40 -11.54
N SER A 270 -13.81 13.86 -12.05
CA SER A 270 -14.32 13.48 -13.37
C SER A 270 -14.39 14.69 -14.30
N LYS A 271 -13.85 14.56 -15.51
CA LYS A 271 -13.82 15.61 -16.55
C LYS A 271 -13.87 14.97 -17.93
N GLY A 272 -14.77 15.44 -18.79
CA GLY A 272 -14.77 15.07 -20.21
C GLY A 272 -14.97 13.57 -20.51
N GLY A 273 -15.54 12.81 -19.56
CA GLY A 273 -15.68 11.35 -19.65
C GLY A 273 -14.56 10.58 -18.95
N ASP A 274 -13.43 11.22 -18.66
CA ASP A 274 -12.33 10.64 -17.89
C ASP A 274 -12.60 10.77 -16.38
N SER A 275 -12.05 9.82 -15.61
CA SER A 275 -12.17 9.79 -14.16
C SER A 275 -10.82 9.48 -13.53
N TYR A 276 -10.50 10.23 -12.47
CA TYR A 276 -9.23 10.19 -11.77
C TYR A 276 -9.49 10.03 -10.27
N GLY A 277 -8.91 9.01 -9.66
CA GLY A 277 -9.02 8.81 -8.21
C GLY A 277 -8.16 9.82 -7.46
N VAL A 278 -8.71 10.48 -6.44
CA VAL A 278 -7.95 11.42 -5.60
C VAL A 278 -7.73 10.81 -4.23
N ASP A 279 -6.47 10.57 -3.86
CA ASP A 279 -6.15 9.97 -2.56
C ASP A 279 -6.15 10.99 -1.41
N ALA A 280 -5.99 10.50 -0.18
CA ALA A 280 -5.96 11.32 1.04
C ALA A 280 -4.83 12.36 1.10
N ARG A 281 -3.79 12.21 0.26
CA ARG A 281 -2.70 13.18 0.10
C ARG A 281 -2.99 14.16 -1.04
N GLY A 282 -4.15 14.05 -1.67
CA GLY A 282 -4.59 14.86 -2.81
C GLY A 282 -3.98 14.43 -4.15
N ARG A 283 -3.27 13.31 -4.27
CA ARG A 283 -2.69 12.91 -5.56
C ARG A 283 -3.80 12.41 -6.49
N LEU A 284 -3.78 12.82 -7.76
CA LEU A 284 -4.71 12.34 -8.78
C LEU A 284 -4.11 11.13 -9.51
N TRP A 285 -4.90 10.06 -9.59
CA TRP A 285 -4.51 8.78 -10.15
C TRP A 285 -5.34 8.47 -11.40
N ALA A 286 -4.67 8.23 -12.53
CA ALA A 286 -5.30 7.71 -13.74
C ALA A 286 -5.10 6.19 -13.81
N PHE A 287 -6.14 5.48 -14.25
CA PHE A 287 -6.04 4.08 -14.63
C PHE A 287 -5.67 3.99 -16.11
N SER A 288 -4.57 3.33 -16.42
CA SER A 288 -4.06 3.17 -17.77
C SER A 288 -4.41 1.79 -18.33
N THR A 289 -4.38 1.66 -19.67
CA THR A 289 -4.77 0.44 -20.40
C THR A 289 -3.83 -0.74 -20.20
N ASP A 290 -2.68 -0.51 -19.57
CA ASP A 290 -1.73 -1.51 -19.11
C ASP A 290 -2.03 -2.01 -17.68
N ASN A 291 -3.24 -1.74 -17.19
CA ASN A 291 -3.72 -2.04 -15.84
C ASN A 291 -2.92 -1.38 -14.70
N ASN A 292 -2.14 -0.34 -14.99
CA ASN A 292 -1.37 0.40 -14.00
C ASN A 292 -2.03 1.72 -13.59
N PHE A 293 -1.69 2.18 -12.39
CA PHE A 293 -2.10 3.48 -11.86
C PHE A 293 -0.94 4.46 -11.92
N TYR A 294 -1.18 5.64 -12.51
CA TYR A 294 -0.19 6.71 -12.63
C TYR A 294 -0.65 7.95 -11.89
N VAL A 295 0.26 8.59 -11.14
CA VAL A 295 0.00 9.94 -10.61
C VAL A 295 0.05 10.91 -11.78
N VAL A 296 -1.07 11.56 -12.02
CA VAL A 296 -1.27 12.49 -13.14
C VAL A 296 -1.68 13.88 -12.69
N GLY A 297 -1.63 14.16 -11.39
CA GLY A 297 -2.00 15.47 -10.88
C GLY A 297 -1.98 15.56 -9.35
N GLN A 298 -2.33 16.75 -8.86
CA GLN A 298 -2.41 17.04 -7.44
C GLN A 298 -3.60 17.95 -7.15
N SER A 299 -4.31 17.64 -6.07
CA SER A 299 -5.40 18.39 -5.46
C SER A 299 -4.90 18.99 -4.16
N VAL A 300 -5.22 20.25 -3.92
CA VAL A 300 -4.97 20.95 -2.68
C VAL A 300 -6.29 21.46 -2.14
N LYS A 301 -6.59 21.15 -0.88
CA LYS A 301 -7.75 21.70 -0.19
C LYS A 301 -7.48 23.17 0.11
N LEU A 302 -8.38 24.04 -0.33
CA LEU A 302 -8.32 25.47 -0.06
C LEU A 302 -8.87 25.72 1.34
N THR A 303 -8.02 26.20 2.25
CA THR A 303 -8.45 26.72 3.56
C THR A 303 -8.79 28.19 3.41
N ASN A 304 -10.07 28.52 3.57
CA ASN A 304 -10.50 29.91 3.72
C ASN A 304 -9.88 30.47 5.01
N GLN A 305 -9.17 31.60 4.91
CA GLN A 305 -8.90 32.48 6.05
C GLN A 305 -10.09 33.38 6.29
#